data_AF-E1YKH5-F1
#
_entry.id   AF-E1YKH5-F1
#
_cell.length_a   1.000
_cell.length_b   1.000
_cell.length_c   1.000
_cell.angle_alpha   90.00
_cell.angle_beta   90.00
_cell.angle_gamma   90.00
#
_symmetry.space_group_name_H-M   'P 1'
#
loop_
_entity.id
_entity.type
_entity.pdbx_description
1 polymer ?
#
loop_
_entity_poly.entity_id
_entity_poly.type
_entity_poly.pdbx_seq_one_letter_code
_entity_poly.pdbx_strand_id
1 'polypeptide(L)'
;MKSIRATETLKEIFDTTVLSKNFIRNMSKDEFLSDNKTIFAVTQSIMLIGKNARNLDSDSRKLLPNLPWNDLVSITRKLNLPYQKAINPEVLWETIKKDFPVIESEIRKLLRLNDEEGISERKYIKITLKSYRDITLTPRYLGKIVYPYLIAISDIQKIINEIKKNDNLEVEIKSISQNSPLSVSLKGATEATELIRDVIIPWRRKHAQSMAKLLEVEKYSEIESKKADILNKRVNAVKGKAEAEKIKAEAELQRQEAEKIRLENEKLKIELHRAKIQLALDVISQIAPDLPETDRISHLVRLLPQLDTLGTSEFELDIIA
;
A
#
# COMPACT_ATOMS: atom_id res chain seq x y z
N MET A 1 31.73 2.82 24.95
CA MET A 1 30.99 3.52 23.88
C MET A 1 30.52 2.46 22.89
N LYS A 2 29.21 2.34 22.61
CA LYS A 2 28.71 1.32 21.66
C LYS A 2 29.18 1.72 20.24
N SER A 3 29.87 0.83 19.53
CA SER A 3 30.22 1.06 18.13
C SER A 3 28.92 1.10 17.30
N ILE A 4 28.74 2.14 16.47
CA ILE A 4 27.56 2.30 15.60
C ILE A 4 27.32 1.03 14.77
N ARG A 5 28.40 0.43 14.27
CA ARG A 5 28.39 -0.81 13.49
C ARG A 5 27.88 -2.04 14.26
N ALA A 6 28.14 -2.12 15.56
CA ALA A 6 27.65 -3.22 16.40
C ALA A 6 26.14 -3.11 16.64
N THR A 7 25.63 -1.89 16.84
CA THR A 7 24.20 -1.62 16.95
C THR A 7 23.46 -1.99 15.66
N GLU A 8 23.98 -1.60 14.49
CA GLU A 8 23.40 -1.98 13.19
C GLU A 8 23.39 -3.50 12.98
N THR A 9 24.49 -4.18 13.31
CA THR A 9 24.60 -5.64 13.20
C THR A 9 23.60 -6.37 14.11
N LEU A 10 23.42 -5.90 15.36
CA LEU A 10 22.43 -6.45 16.28
C LEU A 10 21.00 -6.23 15.77
N LYS A 11 20.73 -5.06 15.17
CA LYS A 11 19.43 -4.78 14.54
C LYS A 11 19.17 -5.70 13.35
N GLU A 12 20.16 -5.94 12.48
CA GLU A 12 20.01 -6.88 11.37
C GLU A 12 19.70 -8.30 11.84
N ILE A 13 20.32 -8.75 12.94
CA ILE A 13 20.01 -10.05 13.55
C ILE A 13 18.55 -10.08 14.02
N PHE A 14 18.10 -9.03 14.71
CA PHE A 14 16.73 -8.89 15.18
C PHE A 14 15.71 -8.89 14.01
N ASP A 15 15.91 -8.06 13.00
CA ASP A 15 15.02 -7.96 11.84
C ASP A 15 14.94 -9.30 11.09
N THR A 16 16.06 -10.03 10.99
CA THR A 16 16.10 -11.36 10.35
C THR A 16 15.33 -12.41 11.16
N THR A 17 15.35 -12.34 12.50
CA THR A 17 14.52 -13.23 13.34
C THR A 17 13.02 -12.96 13.14
N VAL A 18 12.62 -11.69 13.08
CA VAL A 18 11.22 -11.28 12.82
C VAL A 18 10.76 -11.74 11.45
N LEU A 19 11.57 -11.50 10.40
CA LEU A 19 11.28 -11.94 9.03
C LEU A 19 11.03 -13.46 8.95
N SER A 20 11.85 -14.25 9.65
CA SER A 20 11.70 -15.70 9.68
C SER A 20 10.41 -16.18 10.33
N LYS A 21 9.98 -15.52 11.42
CA LYS A 21 8.69 -15.79 12.06
C LYS A 21 7.52 -15.43 11.14
N ASN A 22 7.67 -14.38 10.33
CA ASN A 22 6.68 -13.98 9.35
C ASN A 22 6.52 -15.00 8.21
N PHE A 23 7.61 -15.66 7.77
CA PHE A 23 7.52 -16.72 6.77
C PHE A 23 6.63 -17.90 7.22
N ILE A 24 6.63 -18.21 8.51
CA ILE A 24 5.83 -19.30 9.09
C ILE A 24 4.54 -18.81 9.76
N ARG A 25 4.14 -17.55 9.55
CA ARG A 25 2.96 -16.95 10.19
C ARG A 25 1.70 -17.65 9.67
N ASN A 26 0.86 -18.10 10.59
CA ASN A 26 -0.36 -18.88 10.33
C ASN A 26 -0.13 -20.24 9.66
N MET A 27 1.10 -20.76 9.66
CA MET A 27 1.38 -22.14 9.27
C MET A 27 1.36 -23.05 10.51
N SER A 28 0.81 -24.24 10.35
CA SER A 28 1.04 -25.37 11.24
C SER A 28 2.42 -25.98 11.03
N LYS A 29 2.87 -26.81 11.98
CA LYS A 29 4.15 -27.52 11.85
C LYS A 29 4.15 -28.44 10.63
N ASP A 30 3.06 -29.15 10.38
CA ASP A 30 2.97 -30.10 9.25
C ASP A 30 3.01 -29.37 7.89
N GLU A 31 2.31 -28.23 7.78
CA GLU A 31 2.39 -27.38 6.59
C GLU A 31 3.82 -26.90 6.35
N PHE A 32 4.53 -26.45 7.39
CA PHE A 32 5.92 -26.04 7.27
C PHE A 32 6.85 -27.18 6.84
N LEU A 33 6.69 -28.39 7.42
CA LEU A 33 7.49 -29.56 7.07
C LEU A 33 7.27 -30.00 5.61
N SER A 34 6.13 -29.64 5.02
CA SER A 34 5.79 -29.94 3.63
C SER A 34 6.19 -28.86 2.63
N ASP A 35 6.54 -27.65 3.07
CA ASP A 35 6.86 -26.52 2.21
C ASP A 35 8.37 -26.23 2.11
N ASN A 36 8.99 -26.83 1.11
CA ASN A 36 10.42 -26.66 0.81
C ASN A 36 10.84 -25.21 0.55
N LYS A 37 9.94 -24.34 0.05
CA LYS A 37 10.27 -22.92 -0.19
C LYS A 37 10.45 -22.20 1.14
N THR A 38 9.54 -22.42 2.07
CA THR A 38 9.59 -21.81 3.41
C THR A 38 10.75 -22.38 4.22
N ILE A 39 11.01 -23.69 4.15
CA ILE A 39 12.21 -24.32 4.76
C ILE A 39 13.49 -23.67 4.23
N PHE A 40 13.59 -23.44 2.92
CA PHE A 40 14.74 -22.78 2.32
C PHE A 40 14.89 -21.34 2.82
N ALA A 41 13.81 -20.55 2.81
CA ALA A 41 13.81 -19.17 3.28
C ALA A 41 14.26 -19.06 4.76
N VAL A 42 13.72 -19.91 5.63
CA VAL A 42 14.11 -20.00 7.05
C VAL A 42 15.58 -20.38 7.22
N THR A 43 16.06 -21.35 6.44
CA THR A 43 17.47 -21.76 6.47
C THR A 43 18.38 -20.59 6.11
N GLN A 44 18.05 -19.82 5.07
CA GLN A 44 18.82 -18.65 4.66
C GLN A 44 18.83 -17.56 5.75
N SER A 45 17.71 -17.33 6.41
CA SER A 45 17.64 -16.39 7.53
C SER A 45 18.55 -16.79 8.69
N ILE A 46 18.57 -18.07 9.09
CA ILE A 46 19.47 -18.57 10.14
C ILE A 46 20.94 -18.41 9.74
N MET A 47 21.28 -18.64 8.47
CA MET A 47 22.64 -18.39 7.96
C MET A 47 23.02 -16.91 8.07
N LEU A 48 22.11 -16.01 7.72
CA LEU A 48 22.33 -14.57 7.80
C LEU A 48 22.52 -14.11 9.25
N ILE A 49 21.69 -14.59 10.17
CA ILE A 49 21.83 -14.34 11.62
C ILE A 49 23.21 -14.76 12.10
N GLY A 50 23.65 -15.97 11.76
CA GLY A 50 24.95 -16.46 12.20
C GLY A 50 26.13 -15.72 11.55
N LYS A 51 25.97 -15.22 10.32
CA LYS A 51 26.98 -14.40 9.63
C LYS A 51 27.13 -13.06 10.33
N ASN A 52 26.02 -12.44 10.69
CA ASN A 52 26.02 -11.19 11.44
C ASN A 52 26.52 -11.37 12.87
N ALA A 53 26.19 -12.48 13.53
CA ALA A 53 26.75 -12.84 14.83
C ALA A 53 28.29 -12.93 14.78
N ARG A 54 28.86 -13.44 13.68
CA ARG A 54 30.32 -13.50 13.47
C ARG A 54 30.96 -12.12 13.37
N ASN A 55 30.25 -11.14 12.82
CA ASN A 55 30.75 -9.78 12.63
C ASN A 55 30.74 -8.94 13.93
N LEU A 56 30.04 -9.39 14.96
CA LEU A 56 30.09 -8.76 16.29
C LEU A 56 31.44 -9.04 16.97
N ASP A 57 32.04 -8.00 17.55
CA ASP A 57 33.24 -8.12 18.37
C ASP A 57 32.94 -8.79 19.73
N SER A 58 33.99 -9.17 20.45
CA SER A 58 33.87 -9.87 21.73
C SER A 58 33.14 -9.03 22.78
N ASP A 59 33.38 -7.71 22.80
CA ASP A 59 32.76 -6.82 23.77
C ASP A 59 31.27 -6.62 23.50
N SER A 60 30.82 -6.58 22.24
CA SER A 60 29.39 -6.53 21.91
C SER A 60 28.67 -7.83 22.29
N ARG A 61 29.31 -9.00 22.09
CA ARG A 61 28.73 -10.29 22.50
C ARG A 61 28.60 -10.42 24.01
N LYS A 62 29.58 -9.90 24.78
CA LYS A 62 29.53 -9.88 26.26
C LYS A 62 28.37 -9.08 26.83
N LEU A 63 27.83 -8.11 26.08
CA LEU A 63 26.64 -7.36 26.48
C LEU A 63 25.36 -8.21 26.47
N LEU A 64 25.38 -9.37 25.80
CA LEU A 64 24.27 -10.32 25.70
C LEU A 64 24.77 -11.74 26.04
N PRO A 65 25.16 -12.00 27.30
CA PRO A 65 25.79 -13.27 27.68
C PRO A 65 24.83 -14.46 27.61
N ASN A 66 23.53 -14.21 27.63
CA ASN A 66 22.47 -15.23 27.58
C ASN A 66 22.28 -15.82 26.18
N LEU A 67 22.85 -15.20 25.14
CA LEU A 67 22.70 -15.69 23.76
C LEU A 67 23.83 -16.66 23.40
N PRO A 68 23.51 -17.79 22.75
CA PRO A 68 24.50 -18.82 22.41
C PRO A 68 25.29 -18.42 21.15
N TRP A 69 26.09 -17.35 21.25
CA TRP A 69 26.81 -16.76 20.12
C TRP A 69 27.69 -17.77 19.36
N ASN A 70 28.33 -18.68 20.08
CA ASN A 70 29.18 -19.71 19.47
C ASN A 70 28.35 -20.68 18.62
N ASP A 71 27.15 -21.04 19.07
CA ASP A 71 26.26 -21.92 18.32
C ASP A 71 25.72 -21.20 17.07
N LEU A 72 25.29 -19.95 17.22
CA LEU A 72 24.86 -19.08 16.11
C LEU A 72 25.97 -18.89 15.06
N VAL A 73 27.23 -18.74 15.46
CA VAL A 73 28.33 -18.65 14.51
C VAL A 73 28.64 -20.02 13.90
N SER A 74 28.57 -21.10 14.69
CA SER A 74 28.87 -22.45 14.22
C SER A 74 27.89 -22.97 13.17
N ILE A 75 26.61 -22.55 13.25
CA ILE A 75 25.57 -23.00 12.33
C ILE A 75 25.85 -22.57 10.89
N THR A 76 26.45 -21.39 10.69
CA THR A 76 26.85 -20.91 9.35
C THR A 76 27.91 -21.80 8.72
N ARG A 77 28.83 -22.36 9.51
CA ARG A 77 29.88 -23.26 9.00
C ARG A 77 29.28 -24.61 8.61
N LYS A 78 28.27 -25.08 9.35
CA LYS A 78 27.52 -26.30 9.02
C LYS A 78 26.67 -26.13 7.76
N LEU A 79 26.15 -24.92 7.53
CA LEU A 79 25.26 -24.59 6.41
C LEU A 79 25.98 -24.15 5.12
N ASN A 80 27.25 -23.72 5.20
CA ASN A 80 28.06 -23.27 4.05
C ASN A 80 28.77 -24.40 3.28
N LEU A 81 28.39 -25.67 3.46
CA LEU A 81 29.01 -26.78 2.73
C LEU A 81 28.38 -26.93 1.32
N PRO A 82 29.18 -27.27 0.28
CA PRO A 82 28.74 -27.34 -1.12
C PRO A 82 27.68 -28.42 -1.40
N TYR A 83 27.45 -29.32 -0.44
CA TYR A 83 26.34 -30.26 -0.44
C TYR A 83 25.53 -29.97 0.82
N GLN A 84 24.43 -29.24 0.66
CA GLN A 84 23.52 -28.90 1.76
C GLN A 84 23.11 -30.20 2.47
N LYS A 85 23.74 -30.49 3.62
CA LYS A 85 23.18 -31.49 4.53
C LYS A 85 21.93 -30.82 5.08
N ALA A 86 20.76 -31.21 4.57
CA ALA A 86 19.49 -30.63 4.94
C ALA A 86 19.42 -30.58 6.47
N ILE A 87 19.35 -29.36 7.03
CA ILE A 87 19.01 -29.25 8.45
C ILE A 87 17.65 -29.88 8.59
N ASN A 88 17.50 -30.76 9.59
CA ASN A 88 16.22 -31.34 9.92
C ASN A 88 15.19 -30.19 10.05
N PRO A 89 14.16 -30.11 9.17
CA PRO A 89 13.18 -29.05 9.22
C PRO A 89 12.50 -28.92 10.59
N GLU A 90 12.38 -30.01 11.33
CA GLU A 90 11.87 -29.98 12.72
C GLU A 90 12.75 -29.11 13.62
N VAL A 91 14.08 -29.18 13.47
CA VAL A 91 15.01 -28.34 14.23
C VAL A 91 14.86 -26.88 13.85
N LEU A 92 14.65 -26.56 12.56
CA LEU A 92 14.39 -25.19 12.12
C LEU A 92 13.11 -24.62 12.76
N TRP A 93 12.05 -25.43 12.78
CA TRP A 93 10.78 -25.05 13.41
C TRP A 93 10.96 -24.78 14.91
N GLU A 94 11.63 -25.68 15.63
CA GLU A 94 11.89 -25.51 17.06
C GLU A 94 12.75 -24.27 17.32
N THR A 95 13.79 -24.02 16.52
CA THR A 95 14.63 -22.82 16.63
C THR A 95 13.83 -21.53 16.46
N ILE A 96 12.91 -21.47 15.49
CA ILE A 96 12.05 -20.29 15.33
C ILE A 96 11.09 -20.13 16.52
N LYS A 97 10.52 -21.22 17.04
CA LYS A 97 9.51 -21.13 18.10
C LYS A 97 10.11 -20.91 19.49
N LYS A 98 11.32 -21.40 19.76
CA LYS A 98 11.94 -21.38 21.09
C LYS A 98 13.10 -20.40 21.19
N ASP A 99 14.04 -20.41 20.24
CA ASP A 99 15.28 -19.65 20.37
C ASP A 99 15.13 -18.20 19.90
N PHE A 100 14.38 -17.97 18.81
CA PHE A 100 14.22 -16.62 18.26
C PHE A 100 13.53 -15.64 19.22
N PRO A 101 12.46 -16.02 19.96
CA PRO A 101 11.89 -15.14 20.98
C PRO A 101 12.90 -14.71 22.06
N VAL A 102 13.83 -15.58 22.43
CA VAL A 102 14.89 -15.26 23.41
C VAL A 102 15.89 -14.27 22.80
N ILE A 103 16.35 -14.51 21.57
CA ILE A 103 17.24 -13.61 20.83
C ILE A 103 16.60 -12.22 20.68
N GLU A 104 15.35 -12.17 20.24
CA GLU A 104 14.59 -10.93 20.09
C GLU A 104 14.49 -10.17 21.42
N SER A 105 14.13 -10.86 22.51
CA SER A 105 14.00 -10.27 23.85
C SER A 105 15.31 -9.66 24.34
N GLU A 106 16.42 -10.39 24.23
CA GLU A 106 17.71 -9.94 24.75
C GLU A 106 18.28 -8.76 23.94
N ILE A 107 18.19 -8.80 22.60
CA ILE A 107 18.61 -7.69 21.74
C ILE A 107 17.73 -6.46 21.98
N ARG A 108 16.41 -6.65 22.11
CA ARG A 108 15.43 -5.59 22.41
C ARG A 108 15.78 -4.85 23.69
N LYS A 109 16.04 -5.60 24.78
CA LYS A 109 16.46 -5.01 26.08
C LYS A 109 17.75 -4.20 25.95
N LEU A 110 18.78 -4.75 25.30
CA LEU A 110 20.10 -4.10 25.22
C LEU A 110 20.08 -2.81 24.40
N LEU A 111 19.39 -2.84 23.27
CA LEU A 111 19.29 -1.68 22.39
C LEU A 111 18.29 -0.65 22.91
N ARG A 112 17.59 -0.94 24.03
CA ARG A 112 16.42 -0.17 24.48
C ARG A 112 15.50 0.07 23.29
N LEU A 113 15.31 -0.98 22.48
CA LEU A 113 14.16 -1.01 21.60
C LEU A 113 13.02 -1.11 22.61
N ASN A 114 12.48 0.04 23.03
CA ASN A 114 11.34 0.09 23.92
C ASN A 114 10.26 -0.84 23.34
N ASP A 115 9.29 -1.26 24.14
CA ASP A 115 8.11 -1.95 23.60
C ASP A 115 7.41 -1.14 22.48
N GLU A 116 7.83 0.10 22.22
CA GLU A 116 7.64 0.85 20.99
C GLU A 116 8.33 0.32 19.71
N GLU A 117 8.97 -0.84 19.67
CA GLU A 117 9.38 -1.50 18.40
C GLU A 117 8.86 -2.94 18.27
N GLY A 118 8.19 -3.47 19.31
CA GLY A 118 7.45 -4.73 19.27
C GLY A 118 5.94 -4.55 19.28
N ILE A 119 5.47 -3.39 19.75
CA ILE A 119 4.09 -2.92 19.66
C ILE A 119 3.98 -1.84 18.56
N SER A 120 5.08 -1.27 18.04
CA SER A 120 5.01 -0.30 16.94
C SER A 120 4.69 -0.84 15.56
N GLU A 121 4.97 -2.11 15.27
CA GLU A 121 4.40 -2.70 14.05
C GLU A 121 2.86 -2.75 14.12
N ARG A 122 2.27 -2.60 15.31
CA ARG A 122 0.82 -2.36 15.51
C ARG A 122 0.44 -0.91 15.82
N LYS A 123 1.40 0.00 16.01
CA LYS A 123 1.16 1.45 16.23
C LYS A 123 1.20 2.23 14.92
N TYR A 124 1.96 1.72 13.95
CA TYR A 124 2.12 2.33 12.65
C TYR A 124 1.71 1.36 11.56
N ILE A 125 0.95 1.87 10.60
CA ILE A 125 0.53 1.10 9.44
C ILE A 125 1.42 1.48 8.30
N LYS A 126 2.08 0.45 7.76
CA LYS A 126 2.89 0.59 6.57
C LYS A 126 2.00 0.41 5.35
N ILE A 127 1.78 1.50 4.63
CA ILE A 127 1.16 1.46 3.31
C ILE A 127 2.24 1.46 2.24
N THR A 128 2.12 0.53 1.32
CA THR A 128 2.97 0.49 0.13
C THR A 128 2.17 1.01 -1.05
N LEU A 129 2.72 2.03 -1.69
CA LEU A 129 2.19 2.70 -2.87
C LEU A 129 2.94 2.17 -4.08
N LYS A 130 2.40 1.13 -4.71
CA LYS A 130 2.95 0.56 -5.96
C LYS A 130 2.41 1.35 -7.14
N SER A 131 3.27 1.64 -8.11
CA SER A 131 2.89 2.20 -9.40
C SER A 131 3.53 1.41 -10.52
N TYR A 132 2.86 1.41 -11.66
CA TYR A 132 3.28 0.72 -12.88
C TYR A 132 4.41 1.43 -13.63
N ARG A 133 4.91 2.56 -13.11
CA ARG A 133 6.04 3.32 -13.67
C ARG A 133 7.17 3.38 -12.65
N ASP A 134 8.41 3.42 -13.10
CA ASP A 134 9.55 3.74 -12.25
C ASP A 134 9.38 5.16 -11.70
N ILE A 135 9.04 5.27 -10.42
CA ILE A 135 8.81 6.55 -9.76
C ILE A 135 10.09 7.00 -9.08
N THR A 136 10.55 8.20 -9.44
CA THR A 136 11.46 9.00 -8.62
C THR A 136 10.66 9.88 -7.66
N LEU A 137 10.86 9.76 -6.34
CA LEU A 137 10.20 10.62 -5.37
C LEU A 137 10.78 12.04 -5.46
N THR A 138 10.10 12.91 -6.21
CA THR A 138 10.42 14.34 -6.28
C THR A 138 9.48 15.15 -5.38
N PRO A 139 9.85 16.37 -4.93
CA PRO A 139 8.93 17.24 -4.20
C PRO A 139 7.61 17.48 -4.95
N ARG A 140 7.67 17.60 -6.29
CA ARG A 140 6.49 17.75 -7.14
C ARG A 140 5.62 16.50 -7.15
N TYR A 141 6.22 15.31 -7.22
CA TYR A 141 5.49 14.04 -7.18
C TYR A 141 4.85 13.82 -5.81
N LEU A 142 5.59 14.08 -4.74
CA LEU A 142 5.07 14.04 -3.37
C LEU A 142 3.88 14.98 -3.22
N GLY A 143 3.98 16.23 -3.66
CA GLY A 143 2.90 17.21 -3.52
C GLY A 143 1.67 16.97 -4.42
N LYS A 144 1.87 16.49 -5.65
CA LYS A 144 0.76 16.33 -6.61
C LYS A 144 0.07 14.97 -6.56
N ILE A 145 0.81 13.91 -6.22
CA ILE A 145 0.32 12.53 -6.36
C ILE A 145 0.18 11.86 -5.00
N VAL A 146 1.23 11.93 -4.16
CA VAL A 146 1.23 11.25 -2.85
C VAL A 146 0.42 12.02 -1.81
N TYR A 147 0.57 13.34 -1.75
CA TYR A 147 -0.07 14.19 -0.73
C TYR A 147 -1.61 14.10 -0.75
N PRO A 148 -2.31 14.24 -1.90
CA PRO A 148 -3.77 14.10 -1.92
C PRO A 148 -4.22 12.74 -1.39
N TYR A 149 -3.44 11.71 -1.66
CA TYR A 149 -3.69 10.35 -1.21
C TYR A 149 -3.57 10.23 0.32
N LEU A 150 -2.51 10.79 0.91
CA LEU A 150 -2.32 10.80 2.37
C LEU A 150 -3.36 11.65 3.09
N ILE A 151 -3.76 12.78 2.50
CA ILE A 151 -4.85 13.61 3.03
C ILE A 151 -6.17 12.85 3.02
N ALA A 152 -6.50 12.13 1.95
CA ALA A 152 -7.72 11.34 1.90
C ALA A 152 -7.77 10.27 3.00
N ILE A 153 -6.65 9.61 3.31
CA ILE A 153 -6.56 8.66 4.44
C ILE A 153 -6.79 9.39 5.77
N SER A 154 -6.12 10.52 5.98
CA SER A 154 -6.24 11.31 7.20
C SER A 154 -7.67 11.81 7.44
N ASP A 155 -8.31 12.33 6.41
CA ASP A 155 -9.68 12.84 6.48
C ASP A 155 -10.69 11.72 6.77
N ILE A 156 -10.53 10.55 6.15
CA ILE A 156 -11.36 9.37 6.45
C ILE A 156 -11.21 8.98 7.93
N GLN A 157 -9.97 8.91 8.43
CA GLN A 157 -9.74 8.60 9.84
C GLN A 157 -10.40 9.61 10.75
N LYS A 158 -10.29 10.90 10.43
CA LYS A 158 -10.91 11.98 11.20
C LYS A 158 -12.43 11.83 11.22
N ILE A 159 -13.06 11.53 10.09
CA ILE A 159 -14.51 11.26 10.01
C ILE A 159 -14.88 10.06 10.88
N ILE A 160 -14.09 8.97 10.84
CA ILE A 160 -14.31 7.79 11.68
C ILE A 160 -14.23 8.14 13.17
N ASN A 161 -13.21 8.90 13.58
CA ASN A 161 -13.01 9.33 14.97
C ASN A 161 -14.19 10.18 15.46
N GLU A 162 -14.65 11.13 14.64
CA GLU A 162 -15.82 11.97 14.94
C GLU A 162 -17.08 11.14 15.13
N ILE A 163 -17.34 10.18 14.24
CA ILE A 163 -18.51 9.30 14.32
C ILE A 163 -18.45 8.41 15.58
N LYS A 164 -17.27 7.85 15.88
CA LYS A 164 -17.07 6.97 17.04
C LYS A 164 -16.91 7.72 18.37
N LYS A 165 -16.89 9.06 18.36
CA LYS A 165 -16.61 9.91 19.53
C LYS A 165 -15.29 9.56 20.23
N ASN A 166 -14.27 9.20 19.44
CA ASN A 166 -12.92 8.94 19.93
C ASN A 166 -12.09 10.23 19.96
N ASP A 167 -10.97 10.20 20.67
CA ASP A 167 -9.99 11.28 20.63
C ASP A 167 -9.53 11.55 19.20
N ASN A 168 -9.63 12.80 18.75
CA ASN A 168 -9.29 13.17 17.39
C ASN A 168 -7.78 13.33 17.23
N LEU A 169 -7.06 12.22 17.26
CA LEU A 169 -5.63 12.18 17.02
C LEU A 169 -5.35 12.39 15.53
N GLU A 170 -4.46 13.33 15.22
CA GLU A 170 -3.99 13.59 13.87
C GLU A 170 -3.18 12.40 13.34
N VAL A 171 -3.38 12.04 12.07
CA VAL A 171 -2.57 11.01 11.41
C VAL A 171 -1.16 11.53 11.20
N GLU A 172 -0.17 10.92 11.86
CA GLU A 172 1.22 11.34 11.77
C GLU A 172 1.98 10.50 10.71
N ILE A 173 2.70 11.15 9.81
CA ILE A 173 3.67 10.48 8.94
C ILE A 173 4.95 10.25 9.74
N LYS A 174 5.34 8.98 9.93
CA LYS A 174 6.61 8.63 10.59
C LYS A 174 7.78 8.54 9.62
N SER A 175 7.55 7.97 8.46
CA SER A 175 8.57 7.90 7.43
C SER A 175 7.95 7.76 6.06
N ILE A 176 8.67 8.29 5.07
CA ILE A 176 8.45 8.04 3.65
C ILE A 176 9.77 7.49 3.12
N SER A 177 9.73 6.30 2.53
CA SER A 177 10.92 5.63 2.01
C SER A 177 10.69 5.22 0.56
N GLN A 178 11.66 5.48 -0.30
CA GLN A 178 11.63 5.11 -1.71
C GLN A 178 12.58 3.94 -1.95
N ASN A 179 12.08 2.72 -1.76
CA ASN A 179 12.83 1.47 -1.99
C ASN A 179 12.17 0.60 -3.06
N SER A 180 11.52 1.24 -4.06
CA SER A 180 10.76 0.60 -5.15
C SER A 180 10.04 -0.69 -4.73
N PRO A 181 8.85 -0.60 -4.12
CA PRO A 181 7.89 0.51 -4.17
C PRO A 181 8.06 1.62 -3.10
N LEU A 182 7.37 2.75 -3.31
CA LEU A 182 7.24 3.84 -2.32
C LEU A 182 6.47 3.30 -1.11
N SER A 183 7.01 3.48 0.09
CA SER A 183 6.34 3.10 1.34
C SER A 183 6.16 4.30 2.26
N VAL A 184 5.01 4.38 2.90
CA VAL A 184 4.68 5.40 3.90
C VAL A 184 4.25 4.71 5.19
N SER A 185 4.84 5.12 6.31
CA SER A 185 4.47 4.63 7.64
C SER A 185 3.62 5.69 8.35
N LEU A 186 2.39 5.34 8.71
CA LEU A 186 1.40 6.24 9.31
C LEU A 186 1.06 5.82 10.73
N LYS A 187 0.97 6.78 11.67
CA LYS A 187 0.43 6.56 13.02
C LYS A 187 -1.03 6.97 13.06
N GLY A 188 -1.87 6.16 13.71
CA GLY A 188 -3.25 6.54 14.00
C GLY A 188 -4.20 6.50 12.79
N ALA A 189 -3.84 5.80 11.71
CA ALA A 189 -4.67 5.64 10.51
C ALA A 189 -5.32 4.24 10.41
N THR A 190 -5.54 3.56 11.55
CA THR A 190 -5.93 2.15 11.59
C THR A 190 -7.23 1.87 10.88
N GLU A 191 -8.30 2.48 11.35
CA GLU A 191 -9.63 2.24 10.82
C GLU A 191 -9.75 2.72 9.36
N ALA A 192 -9.09 3.82 9.00
CA ALA A 192 -9.07 4.28 7.61
C ALA A 192 -8.38 3.27 6.68
N THR A 193 -7.26 2.67 7.12
CA THR A 193 -6.54 1.68 6.31
C THR A 193 -7.26 0.33 6.25
N GLU A 194 -7.95 -0.10 7.31
CA GLU A 194 -8.84 -1.27 7.30
C GLU A 194 -10.00 -1.05 6.33
N LEU A 195 -10.66 0.11 6.39
CA LEU A 195 -11.73 0.48 5.47
C LEU A 195 -11.24 0.46 4.00
N ILE A 196 -10.06 1.02 3.76
CA ILE A 196 -9.44 0.98 2.43
C ILE A 196 -9.25 -0.46 1.96
N ARG A 197 -8.72 -1.33 2.83
CA ARG A 197 -8.44 -2.73 2.53
C ARG A 197 -9.71 -3.51 2.20
N ASP A 198 -10.73 -3.35 3.02
CA ASP A 198 -11.88 -4.24 3.04
C ASP A 198 -13.02 -3.75 2.14
N VAL A 199 -13.06 -2.45 1.85
CA VAL A 199 -14.16 -1.81 1.11
C VAL A 199 -13.67 -1.17 -0.19
N ILE A 200 -12.67 -0.28 -0.10
CA ILE A 200 -12.25 0.52 -1.26
C ILE A 200 -11.47 -0.32 -2.28
N ILE A 201 -10.54 -1.17 -1.85
CA ILE A 201 -9.76 -2.03 -2.77
C ILE A 201 -10.69 -3.00 -3.53
N PRO A 202 -11.62 -3.75 -2.89
CA PRO A 202 -12.57 -4.59 -3.61
C PRO A 202 -13.47 -3.78 -4.56
N TRP A 203 -13.95 -2.60 -4.13
CA TRP A 203 -14.75 -1.74 -4.99
C TRP A 203 -13.98 -1.28 -6.24
N ARG A 204 -12.71 -0.89 -6.10
CA ARG A 204 -11.83 -0.52 -7.22
C ARG A 204 -11.67 -1.66 -8.21
N ARG A 205 -11.43 -2.88 -7.70
CA ARG A 205 -11.32 -4.08 -8.56
C ARG A 205 -12.61 -4.34 -9.32
N LYS A 206 -13.77 -4.25 -8.65
CA LYS A 206 -15.09 -4.44 -9.26
C LYS A 206 -15.39 -3.42 -10.37
N HIS A 207 -14.96 -2.17 -10.19
CA HIS A 207 -15.25 -1.07 -11.13
C HIS A 207 -14.09 -0.74 -12.09
N ALA A 208 -13.01 -1.52 -12.09
CA ALA A 208 -11.82 -1.25 -12.90
C ALA A 208 -12.14 -1.16 -14.40
N GLN A 209 -12.97 -2.07 -14.91
CA GLN A 209 -13.40 -2.06 -16.32
C GLN A 209 -14.24 -0.84 -16.66
N SER A 210 -15.19 -0.46 -15.79
CA SER A 210 -16.02 0.73 -15.97
C SER A 210 -15.19 2.01 -15.97
N MET A 211 -14.20 2.12 -15.08
CA MET A 211 -13.28 3.24 -15.03
C MET A 211 -12.38 3.32 -16.27
N ALA A 212 -11.88 2.17 -16.74
CA ALA A 212 -11.08 2.11 -17.96
C ALA A 212 -11.91 2.51 -19.20
N LYS A 213 -13.14 2.01 -19.32
CA LYS A 213 -14.07 2.37 -20.40
C LYS A 213 -14.39 3.87 -20.37
N LEU A 214 -14.66 4.43 -19.18
CA LEU A 214 -14.92 5.86 -19.04
C LEU A 214 -13.72 6.69 -19.53
N LEU A 215 -12.50 6.35 -19.09
CA LEU A 215 -11.29 7.05 -19.51
C LEU A 215 -11.05 6.99 -21.02
N GLU A 216 -11.34 5.83 -21.63
CA GLU A 216 -11.29 5.64 -23.08
C GLU A 216 -12.29 6.56 -23.81
N VAL A 217 -13.56 6.49 -23.43
CA VAL A 217 -14.64 7.28 -24.04
C VAL A 217 -14.43 8.78 -23.81
N GLU A 218 -13.89 9.20 -22.66
CA GLU A 218 -13.52 10.59 -22.40
C GLU A 218 -12.49 11.11 -23.41
N LYS A 219 -11.43 10.34 -23.66
CA LYS A 219 -10.40 10.72 -24.64
C LYS A 219 -10.98 10.80 -26.05
N TYR A 220 -11.82 9.84 -26.44
CA TYR A 220 -12.51 9.88 -27.73
C TYR A 220 -13.44 11.09 -27.84
N SER A 221 -14.23 11.37 -26.79
CA SER A 221 -15.12 12.53 -26.72
C SER A 221 -14.36 13.84 -26.92
N GLU A 222 -13.20 14.02 -26.27
CA GLU A 222 -12.36 15.21 -26.46
C GLU A 222 -11.82 15.33 -27.88
N ILE A 223 -11.40 14.22 -28.50
CA ILE A 223 -10.90 14.20 -29.88
C ILE A 223 -12.01 14.60 -30.85
N GLU A 224 -13.19 14.00 -30.72
CA GLU A 224 -14.32 14.27 -31.62
C GLU A 224 -14.86 15.69 -31.44
N SER A 225 -14.90 16.22 -30.21
CA SER A 225 -15.23 17.62 -29.95
C SER A 225 -14.25 18.56 -30.66
N LYS A 226 -12.93 18.31 -30.58
CA LYS A 226 -11.93 19.12 -31.27
C LYS A 226 -12.05 19.04 -32.79
N LYS A 227 -12.36 17.85 -33.35
CA LYS A 227 -12.62 17.68 -34.79
C LYS A 227 -13.82 18.50 -35.25
N ALA A 228 -14.93 18.45 -34.51
CA ALA A 228 -16.12 19.23 -34.80
C ALA A 228 -15.82 20.75 -34.80
N ASP A 229 -15.04 21.25 -33.83
CA ASP A 229 -14.64 22.65 -33.78
C ASP A 229 -13.76 23.08 -34.96
N ILE A 230 -12.84 22.20 -35.41
CA ILE A 230 -12.00 22.47 -36.58
C ILE A 230 -12.84 22.56 -37.85
N LEU A 231 -13.76 21.62 -38.06
CA LEU A 231 -14.69 21.61 -39.21
C LEU A 231 -15.59 22.84 -39.21
N ASN A 232 -16.12 23.24 -38.05
CA ASN A 232 -16.90 24.47 -37.89
C ASN A 232 -16.13 25.73 -38.29
N LYS A 233 -14.86 25.83 -37.87
CA LYS A 233 -14.00 26.96 -38.28
C LYS A 233 -13.74 26.96 -39.79
N ARG A 234 -13.63 25.78 -40.42
CA ARG A 234 -13.48 25.67 -41.89
C ARG A 234 -14.71 26.15 -42.64
N VAL A 235 -15.92 25.80 -42.19
CA VAL A 235 -17.18 26.31 -42.79
C VAL A 235 -17.17 27.85 -42.86
N ASN A 236 -16.74 28.51 -41.78
CA ASN A 236 -16.72 29.98 -41.70
C ASN A 236 -15.63 30.63 -42.57
N ALA A 237 -14.60 29.89 -42.97
CA ALA A 237 -13.48 30.40 -43.75
C ALA A 237 -13.67 30.25 -45.27
N VAL A 238 -14.58 29.39 -45.72
CA VAL A 238 -14.80 29.06 -47.13
C VAL A 238 -15.69 30.13 -47.79
N LYS A 239 -15.25 30.62 -48.96
CA LYS A 239 -15.94 31.69 -49.70
C LYS A 239 -16.92 31.18 -50.78
N GLY A 240 -16.80 29.92 -51.21
CA GLY A 240 -17.64 29.34 -52.28
C GLY A 240 -18.90 28.64 -51.75
N LYS A 241 -20.06 28.90 -52.36
CA LYS A 241 -21.37 28.34 -51.91
C LYS A 241 -21.41 26.80 -51.88
N ALA A 242 -21.02 26.15 -52.97
CA ALA A 242 -21.10 24.67 -53.08
C ALA A 242 -20.11 23.96 -52.14
N GLU A 243 -18.90 24.52 -52.00
CA GLU A 243 -17.88 24.00 -51.09
C GLU A 243 -18.28 24.21 -49.63
N ALA A 244 -18.86 25.38 -49.30
CA ALA A 244 -19.38 25.66 -47.98
C ALA A 244 -20.54 24.73 -47.61
N GLU A 245 -21.46 24.42 -48.53
CA GLU A 245 -22.56 23.46 -48.29
C GLU A 245 -22.05 22.04 -48.00
N LYS A 246 -21.05 21.57 -48.75
CA LYS A 246 -20.45 20.24 -48.52
C LYS A 246 -19.77 20.16 -47.15
N ILE A 247 -18.94 21.14 -46.82
CA ILE A 247 -18.22 21.19 -45.53
C ILE A 247 -19.21 21.37 -44.38
N LYS A 248 -20.31 22.11 -44.60
CA LYS A 248 -21.38 22.26 -43.61
C LYS A 248 -22.10 20.94 -43.32
N ALA A 249 -22.40 20.14 -44.35
CA ALA A 249 -22.97 18.81 -44.16
C ALA A 249 -22.02 17.86 -43.41
N GLU A 250 -20.72 17.90 -43.74
CA GLU A 250 -19.68 17.13 -43.03
C GLU A 250 -19.53 17.58 -41.57
N ALA A 251 -19.54 18.90 -41.31
CA ALA A 251 -19.49 19.45 -39.97
C ALA A 251 -20.72 19.06 -39.14
N GLU A 252 -21.90 19.01 -39.74
CA GLU A 252 -23.13 18.58 -39.05
C GLU A 252 -23.08 17.10 -38.67
N LEU A 253 -22.65 16.23 -39.58
CA LEU A 253 -22.47 14.80 -39.28
C LEU A 253 -21.45 14.60 -38.16
N GLN A 254 -20.31 15.30 -38.24
CA GLN A 254 -19.28 15.24 -37.20
C GLN A 254 -19.77 15.73 -35.84
N ARG A 255 -20.62 16.77 -35.81
CA ARG A 255 -21.26 17.24 -34.57
C ARG A 255 -22.20 16.19 -33.98
N GLN A 256 -23.00 15.54 -34.80
CA GLN A 256 -23.91 14.47 -34.34
C GLN A 256 -23.14 13.30 -33.73
N GLU A 257 -22.02 12.90 -34.33
CA GLU A 257 -21.16 11.84 -33.78
C GLU A 257 -20.48 12.28 -32.48
N ALA A 258 -19.94 13.51 -32.43
CA ALA A 258 -19.35 14.07 -31.21
C ALA A 258 -20.39 14.15 -30.07
N GLU A 259 -21.63 14.52 -30.37
CA GLU A 259 -22.72 14.60 -29.41
C GLU A 259 -23.11 13.20 -28.90
N LYS A 260 -23.19 12.21 -29.77
CA LYS A 260 -23.45 10.82 -29.38
C LYS A 260 -22.39 10.29 -28.40
N ILE A 261 -21.12 10.53 -28.69
CA ILE A 261 -20.00 10.13 -27.82
C ILE A 261 -20.02 10.92 -26.51
N ARG A 262 -20.36 12.21 -26.55
CA ARG A 262 -20.55 13.05 -25.35
C ARG A 262 -21.65 12.48 -24.44
N LEU A 263 -22.80 12.09 -24.99
CA LEU A 263 -23.88 11.50 -24.23
C LEU A 263 -23.50 10.13 -23.63
N GLU A 264 -22.75 9.30 -24.37
CA GLU A 264 -22.22 8.05 -23.81
C GLU A 264 -21.25 8.31 -22.65
N ASN A 265 -20.36 9.30 -22.80
CA ASN A 265 -19.44 9.73 -21.75
C ASN A 265 -20.20 10.19 -20.50
N GLU A 266 -21.20 11.06 -20.65
CA GLU A 266 -22.05 11.54 -19.54
C GLU A 266 -22.78 10.40 -18.84
N LYS A 267 -23.32 9.44 -19.61
CA LYS A 267 -23.95 8.26 -19.04
C LYS A 267 -22.98 7.46 -18.16
N LEU A 268 -21.78 7.17 -18.66
CA LEU A 268 -20.77 6.44 -17.90
C LEU A 268 -20.32 7.20 -16.65
N LYS A 269 -20.21 8.54 -16.73
CA LYS A 269 -19.93 9.40 -15.56
C LYS A 269 -21.01 9.27 -14.49
N ILE A 270 -22.27 9.33 -14.89
CA ILE A 270 -23.41 9.22 -13.96
C ILE A 270 -23.42 7.83 -13.30
N GLU A 271 -23.20 6.77 -14.07
CA GLU A 271 -23.14 5.40 -13.54
C GLU A 271 -22.02 5.24 -12.51
N LEU A 272 -20.80 5.72 -12.82
CA LEU A 272 -19.68 5.66 -11.89
C LEU A 272 -19.90 6.55 -10.66
N HIS A 273 -20.51 7.72 -10.83
CA HIS A 273 -20.83 8.61 -9.71
C HIS A 273 -21.85 7.98 -8.76
N ARG A 274 -22.89 7.32 -9.28
CA ARG A 274 -23.84 6.54 -8.48
C ARG A 274 -23.14 5.43 -7.70
N ALA A 275 -22.21 4.71 -8.34
CA ALA A 275 -21.43 3.67 -7.66
C ALA A 275 -20.54 4.22 -6.53
N LYS A 276 -20.01 5.44 -6.66
CA LYS A 276 -19.24 6.13 -5.61
C LYS A 276 -20.13 6.61 -4.46
N ILE A 277 -21.34 7.09 -4.75
CA ILE A 277 -22.32 7.44 -3.72
C ILE A 277 -22.72 6.19 -2.93
N GLN A 278 -22.97 5.07 -3.60
CA GLN A 278 -23.27 3.82 -2.94
C GLN A 278 -22.10 3.36 -2.05
N LEU A 279 -20.86 3.44 -2.55
CA LEU A 279 -19.67 3.17 -1.74
C LEU A 279 -19.63 4.02 -0.46
N ALA A 280 -19.91 5.32 -0.57
CA ALA A 280 -19.93 6.21 0.60
C ALA A 280 -21.01 5.81 1.62
N LEU A 281 -22.20 5.41 1.14
CA LEU A 281 -23.28 4.92 1.99
C LEU A 281 -22.89 3.60 2.68
N ASP A 282 -22.27 2.67 1.96
CA ASP A 282 -21.82 1.39 2.49
C ASP A 282 -20.76 1.59 3.58
N VAL A 283 -19.80 2.50 3.34
CA VAL A 283 -18.77 2.89 4.32
C VAL A 283 -19.40 3.44 5.60
N ILE A 284 -20.34 4.40 5.50
CA ILE A 284 -20.97 4.97 6.69
C ILE A 284 -21.78 3.90 7.43
N SER A 285 -22.50 3.05 6.71
CA SER A 285 -23.29 1.96 7.31
C SER A 285 -22.42 0.96 8.07
N GLN A 286 -21.19 0.70 7.60
CA GLN A 286 -20.22 -0.16 8.28
C GLN A 286 -19.61 0.51 9.53
N ILE A 287 -19.39 1.83 9.49
CA ILE A 287 -18.79 2.57 10.61
C ILE A 287 -19.81 2.84 11.72
N ALA A 288 -21.03 3.25 11.36
CA ALA A 288 -22.10 3.59 12.30
C ALA A 288 -23.49 3.30 11.71
N PRO A 289 -24.03 2.07 11.90
CA PRO A 289 -25.33 1.69 11.36
C PRO A 289 -26.49 2.50 11.94
N ASP A 290 -26.38 2.93 13.20
CA ASP A 290 -27.43 3.62 13.96
C ASP A 290 -27.38 5.16 13.85
N LEU A 291 -26.58 5.70 12.93
CA LEU A 291 -26.38 7.14 12.81
C LEU A 291 -27.65 7.85 12.24
N PRO A 292 -28.12 8.95 12.84
CA PRO A 292 -29.25 9.75 12.33
C PRO A 292 -29.05 10.22 10.89
N GLU A 293 -30.14 10.34 10.11
CA GLU A 293 -30.05 10.73 8.69
C GLU A 293 -29.39 12.10 8.46
N THR A 294 -29.66 13.08 9.33
CA THR A 294 -29.08 14.43 9.22
C THR A 294 -27.56 14.41 9.37
N ASP A 295 -27.03 13.62 10.30
CA ASP A 295 -25.60 13.48 10.52
C ASP A 295 -24.97 12.65 9.40
N ARG A 296 -25.67 11.62 8.94
CA ARG A 296 -25.26 10.77 7.81
C ARG A 296 -24.99 11.58 6.54
N ILE A 297 -25.86 12.54 6.20
CA ILE A 297 -25.67 13.42 5.03
C ILE A 297 -24.40 14.28 5.18
N SER A 298 -24.18 14.85 6.37
CA SER A 298 -23.01 15.68 6.65
C SER A 298 -21.70 14.91 6.46
N HIS A 299 -21.62 13.68 7.00
CA HIS A 299 -20.45 12.83 6.83
C HIS A 299 -20.29 12.35 5.38
N LEU A 300 -21.38 12.08 4.67
CA LEU A 300 -21.34 11.64 3.27
C LEU A 300 -20.74 12.69 2.35
N VAL A 301 -21.17 13.95 2.48
CA VAL A 301 -20.61 15.08 1.69
C VAL A 301 -19.11 15.22 1.93
N ARG A 302 -18.67 15.00 3.17
CA ARG A 302 -17.25 15.06 3.56
C ARG A 302 -16.45 13.82 3.23
N LEU A 303 -17.06 12.71 2.85
CA LEU A 303 -16.40 11.44 2.57
C LEU A 303 -16.23 11.20 1.06
N LEU A 304 -17.17 11.71 0.26
CA LEU A 304 -17.17 11.53 -1.20
C LEU A 304 -15.87 11.97 -1.88
N PRO A 305 -15.31 13.18 -1.64
CA PRO A 305 -14.04 13.60 -2.28
C PRO A 305 -12.84 12.70 -1.97
N GLN A 306 -12.80 12.13 -0.77
CA GLN A 306 -11.74 11.28 -0.27
C GLN A 306 -11.84 9.90 -0.90
N LEU A 307 -13.05 9.33 -0.95
CA LEU A 307 -13.30 8.09 -1.67
C LEU A 307 -13.04 8.23 -3.17
N ASP A 308 -13.34 9.39 -3.76
CA ASP A 308 -13.01 9.69 -5.15
C ASP A 308 -11.50 9.65 -5.39
N THR A 309 -10.73 10.32 -4.53
CA THR A 309 -9.26 10.35 -4.56
C THR A 309 -8.66 8.94 -4.42
N LEU A 310 -9.15 8.14 -3.46
CA LEU A 310 -8.63 6.79 -3.21
C LEU A 310 -9.08 5.80 -4.29
N GLY A 311 -10.31 5.94 -4.78
CA GLY A 311 -10.93 5.08 -5.79
C GLY A 311 -10.31 5.25 -7.17
N THR A 312 -9.91 6.48 -7.53
CA THR A 312 -9.35 6.81 -8.86
C THR A 312 -7.81 6.87 -8.87
N SER A 313 -7.16 6.67 -7.71
CA SER A 313 -5.71 6.72 -7.60
C SER A 313 -5.00 5.74 -8.56
N GLU A 314 -3.85 6.16 -9.08
CA GLU A 314 -2.94 5.29 -9.85
C GLU A 314 -2.18 4.29 -8.95
N PHE A 315 -2.26 4.43 -7.62
CA PHE A 315 -1.57 3.53 -6.71
C PHE A 315 -2.30 2.21 -6.52
N GLU A 316 -1.56 1.12 -6.59
CA GLU A 316 -1.96 -0.13 -5.96
C GLU A 316 -1.52 -0.13 -4.50
N LEU A 317 -2.47 -0.46 -3.63
CA LEU A 317 -2.26 -0.51 -2.19
C LEU A 317 -1.92 -1.90 -1.76
N ASP A 318 -0.79 -2.01 -1.07
CA ASP A 318 -0.50 -3.14 -0.21
C ASP A 318 -0.43 -2.61 1.22
N ILE A 319 -1.31 -3.09 2.09
CA ILE A 319 -1.37 -2.65 3.49
C ILE A 319 -0.85 -3.80 4.33
N ILE A 320 0.36 -3.64 4.84
CA ILE A 320 0.98 -4.62 5.73
C ILE A 320 0.65 -4.18 7.15
N ALA A 321 -0.20 -4.96 7.81
CA ALA A 321 -0.49 -4.88 9.24
C ALA A 321 0.09 -6.12 9.96
#